data_AF-A0A2M6ZB82-F1
#
_entry.id   AF-A0A2M6ZB82-F1
#
_cell.length_a   1.000
_cell.length_b   1.000
_cell.length_c   1.000
_cell.angle_alpha   90.00
_cell.angle_beta   90.00
_cell.angle_gamma   90.00
#
_symmetry.space_group_name_H-M   'P 1'
#
loop_
_entity.id
_entity.type
_entity.pdbx_description
1 polymer ?
#
loop_
_entity_poly.entity_id
_entity_poly.type
_entity_poly.pdbx_seq_one_letter_code
_entity_poly.pdbx_strand_id
1 'polypeptide(L)'
;MGYIYYCVWKSWWSDRLSDNKFLNKKPDAKFLFIKISVKNEASKARVIPPFKLIDQSGAEYDIYYGGWAVSGSIGVIENLNPQVKKEGFLVFDVPPHNQYFLKVSGGYWSSEIALIRLSPKG
;
A
#
# COMPACT_ATOMS: atom_id res chain seq x y z
N MET A 1 -3.11 -21.18 3.17
CA MET A 1 -2.65 -20.97 1.79
C MET A 1 -3.32 -19.73 1.23
N GLY A 2 -2.59 -18.61 1.20
CA GLY A 2 -3.05 -17.33 0.69
C GLY A 2 -3.44 -17.37 -0.78
N TYR A 3 -4.47 -16.60 -1.14
CA TYR A 3 -5.00 -16.50 -2.51
C TYR A 3 -4.83 -15.11 -3.11
N ILE A 4 -4.27 -14.18 -2.35
CA ILE A 4 -3.94 -12.83 -2.82
C ILE A 4 -2.43 -12.72 -3.01
N TYR A 5 -2.06 -12.27 -4.20
CA TYR A 5 -0.66 -12.05 -4.59
C TYR A 5 -0.39 -10.56 -4.70
N TYR A 6 0.81 -10.17 -4.28
CA TYR A 6 1.26 -8.78 -4.23
C TYR A 6 2.57 -8.63 -4.97
N CYS A 7 2.70 -7.56 -5.76
CA CYS A 7 3.97 -7.16 -6.35
C CYS A 7 4.17 -5.66 -6.14
N VAL A 8 5.24 -5.30 -5.42
CA VAL A 8 5.68 -3.91 -5.28
C VAL A 8 6.58 -3.58 -6.46
N TRP A 9 6.13 -2.68 -7.31
CA TRP A 9 6.85 -2.29 -8.53
C TRP A 9 7.88 -1.20 -8.28
N LYS A 10 7.53 -0.23 -7.42
CA LYS A 10 8.41 0.88 -7.03
C LYS A 10 7.92 1.51 -5.74
N SER A 11 8.85 2.12 -5.01
CA SER A 11 8.55 3.07 -3.95
C SER A 11 9.43 4.31 -4.09
N TRP A 12 8.92 5.46 -3.64
CA TRP A 12 9.66 6.73 -3.67
C TRP A 12 9.13 7.71 -2.62
N TRP A 13 9.99 8.65 -2.24
CA TRP A 13 9.64 9.75 -1.35
C TRP A 13 9.04 10.92 -2.12
N SER A 14 8.11 11.65 -1.51
CA SER A 14 7.51 12.85 -2.10
C SER A 14 7.13 13.86 -1.01
N ASP A 15 7.31 15.14 -1.29
CA ASP A 15 6.79 16.24 -0.48
C ASP A 15 5.40 16.71 -0.96
N ARG A 16 4.85 16.02 -1.96
CA ARG A 16 3.56 16.33 -2.60
C ARG A 16 2.68 15.10 -2.64
N LEU A 17 1.41 15.27 -2.30
CA LEU A 17 0.41 14.22 -2.41
C LEU A 17 -0.08 14.04 -3.86
N SER A 18 -0.21 15.14 -4.60
CA SER A 18 -0.80 15.12 -5.94
C SER A 18 -0.24 16.21 -6.83
N ASP A 19 -0.26 15.95 -8.14
CA ASP A 19 0.00 16.97 -9.15
C ASP A 19 -1.16 17.96 -9.26
N ASN A 20 -2.36 17.56 -8.84
CA ASN A 20 -3.51 18.46 -8.76
C ASN A 20 -3.34 19.44 -7.59
N LYS A 21 -3.17 20.72 -7.90
CA LYS A 21 -2.96 21.80 -6.91
C LYS A 21 -4.05 21.89 -5.84
N PHE A 22 -5.30 21.56 -6.19
CA PHE A 22 -6.43 21.62 -5.25
C PHE A 22 -6.47 20.44 -4.27
N LEU A 23 -5.82 19.33 -4.64
CA LEU A 23 -5.77 18.10 -3.84
C LEU A 23 -4.39 17.85 -3.21
N ASN A 24 -3.42 18.71 -3.52
CA ASN A 24 -2.04 18.58 -3.04
C ASN A 24 -1.92 19.10 -1.60
N LYS A 25 -1.98 18.18 -0.63
CA LYS A 25 -1.66 18.46 0.77
C LYS A 25 -0.17 18.25 1.05
N LYS A 26 0.34 18.95 2.07
CA LYS A 26 1.68 18.69 2.62
C LYS A 26 1.62 17.49 3.59
N PRO A 27 2.68 16.68 3.67
CA PRO A 27 2.80 15.67 4.71
C PRO A 27 3.11 16.30 6.07
N ASP A 28 2.73 15.62 7.14
CA ASP A 28 3.15 15.91 8.51
C ASP A 28 4.62 15.49 8.74
N ALA A 29 5.08 14.43 8.06
CA ALA A 29 6.47 14.00 8.03
C ALA A 29 7.03 13.94 6.60
N LYS A 30 6.74 12.87 5.86
CA LYS A 30 7.09 12.73 4.44
C LYS A 30 6.21 11.67 3.79
N PHE A 31 5.73 11.92 2.58
CA PHE A 31 4.97 10.89 1.87
C PHE A 31 5.88 9.80 1.32
N LEU A 32 5.56 8.56 1.67
CA LEU A 32 6.09 7.36 1.04
C LEU A 32 5.05 6.80 0.08
N PHE A 33 5.33 6.90 -1.22
CA PHE A 33 4.52 6.32 -2.27
C PHE A 33 4.98 4.91 -2.59
N ILE A 34 4.03 4.02 -2.84
CA ILE A 34 4.28 2.64 -3.24
C ILE A 34 3.37 2.32 -4.41
N LYS A 35 3.94 1.98 -5.58
CA LYS A 35 3.19 1.41 -6.69
C LYS A 35 3.13 -0.11 -6.50
N ILE A 36 1.93 -0.64 -6.45
CA ILE A 36 1.68 -2.06 -6.18
C ILE A 36 0.66 -2.63 -7.17
N SER A 37 0.76 -3.93 -7.44
CA SER A 37 -0.33 -4.72 -8.00
C SER A 37 -0.81 -5.78 -7.02
N VAL A 38 -2.12 -5.97 -6.96
CA VAL A 38 -2.80 -7.00 -6.17
C VAL A 38 -3.56 -7.91 -7.13
N LYS A 39 -3.41 -9.22 -7.01
CA LYS A 39 -4.13 -10.20 -7.83
C LYS A 39 -4.86 -11.20 -6.95
N ASN A 40 -6.13 -11.45 -7.26
CA ASN A 40 -6.89 -12.52 -6.62
C ASN A 40 -6.81 -13.78 -7.48
N GLU A 41 -6.13 -14.80 -6.97
CA GLU A 41 -6.02 -16.11 -7.64
C GLU A 41 -7.01 -17.15 -7.10
N ALA A 42 -7.89 -16.78 -6.17
CA ALA A 42 -8.99 -17.65 -5.76
C ALA A 42 -10.02 -17.83 -6.88
N SER A 43 -10.83 -18.87 -6.73
CA SER A 43 -12.05 -19.10 -7.54
C SER A 43 -13.26 -18.27 -7.10
N LYS A 44 -13.11 -17.42 -6.07
CA LYS A 44 -14.18 -16.56 -5.53
C LYS A 44 -13.67 -15.12 -5.35
N ALA A 45 -14.59 -14.15 -5.35
CA ALA A 45 -14.24 -12.78 -5.02
C ALA A 45 -13.63 -12.70 -3.61
N ARG A 46 -12.61 -11.85 -3.45
CA ARG A 46 -11.89 -11.66 -2.18
C ARG A 46 -11.70 -10.18 -1.90
N VAL A 47 -11.89 -9.81 -0.65
CA VAL A 47 -11.55 -8.47 -0.15
C VAL A 47 -10.03 -8.32 -0.16
N ILE A 48 -9.55 -7.19 -0.68
CA ILE A 48 -8.15 -6.78 -0.54
C ILE A 48 -7.91 -6.45 0.94
N PRO A 49 -7.01 -7.17 1.64
CA PRO A 49 -6.69 -6.89 3.04
C PRO A 49 -6.13 -5.47 3.23
N PRO A 50 -6.30 -4.88 4.42
CA PRO A 50 -5.69 -3.61 4.74
C PRO A 50 -4.15 -3.71 4.66
N PHE A 51 -3.52 -2.67 4.13
CA PHE A 51 -2.06 -2.55 4.10
C PHE A 51 -1.56 -1.73 5.28
N LYS A 52 -0.41 -2.13 5.81
CA LYS A 52 0.34 -1.36 6.80
C LYS A 52 1.81 -1.31 6.43
N LEU A 53 2.51 -0.28 6.89
CA LEU A 53 3.96 -0.34 7.02
C LEU A 53 4.33 -0.85 8.40
N ILE A 54 5.45 -1.55 8.47
CA ILE A 54 6.18 -1.80 9.71
C ILE A 54 7.62 -1.33 9.52
N ASP A 55 8.18 -0.66 10.52
CA ASP A 55 9.59 -0.28 10.50
C ASP A 55 10.48 -1.29 11.24
N GLN A 56 11.79 -1.05 11.22
CA GLN A 56 12.79 -1.89 11.91
C GLN A 56 12.64 -1.97 13.44
N SER A 57 11.89 -1.05 14.07
CA SER A 57 11.59 -1.07 15.50
C SER A 57 10.31 -1.84 15.83
N GLY A 58 9.55 -2.23 14.80
CA GLY A 58 8.25 -2.89 14.94
C GLY A 58 7.06 -1.92 15.00
N ALA A 59 7.28 -0.61 14.82
CA ALA A 59 6.20 0.36 14.78
C ALA A 59 5.36 0.17 13.51
N GLU A 60 4.04 0.15 13.65
CA GLU A 60 3.09 0.02 12.54
C GLU A 60 2.53 1.39 12.12
N TYR A 61 2.33 1.56 10.81
CA TYR A 61 1.75 2.78 10.23
C TYR A 61 0.62 2.43 9.28
N ASP A 62 -0.49 3.15 9.40
CA ASP A 62 -1.65 2.99 8.53
C ASP A 62 -1.52 3.84 7.25
N ILE A 63 -2.24 3.45 6.20
CA ILE A 63 -2.34 4.24 4.97
C ILE A 63 -2.81 5.65 5.32
N TYR A 64 -2.18 6.65 4.70
CA TYR A 64 -2.58 8.04 4.83
C TYR A 64 -4.04 8.23 4.38
N TYR A 65 -4.89 8.72 5.29
CA TYR A 65 -6.33 8.87 5.06
C TYR A 65 -6.65 9.71 3.82
N GLY A 66 -5.84 10.74 3.53
CA GLY A 66 -6.01 11.57 2.33
C GLY A 66 -5.54 10.93 1.03
N GLY A 67 -5.06 9.68 1.04
CA GLY A 67 -4.52 8.99 -0.12
C GLY A 67 -5.49 8.87 -1.30
N TRP A 68 -6.80 8.97 -1.07
CA TRP A 68 -7.83 9.00 -2.11
C TRP A 68 -7.67 10.17 -3.11
N ALA A 69 -6.97 11.23 -2.72
CA ALA A 69 -6.62 12.35 -3.60
C ALA A 69 -5.58 11.98 -4.68
N VAL A 70 -4.95 10.80 -4.55
CA VAL A 70 -4.03 10.26 -5.55
C VAL A 70 -4.81 9.43 -6.56
N SER A 71 -4.78 9.85 -7.82
CA SER A 71 -5.40 9.10 -8.90
C SER A 71 -4.83 7.67 -8.96
N GLY A 72 -5.71 6.67 -8.94
CA GLY A 72 -5.31 5.27 -8.91
C GLY A 72 -4.90 4.74 -7.53
N SER A 73 -5.23 5.43 -6.43
CA SER A 73 -5.07 4.88 -5.09
C SER A 73 -5.89 3.59 -4.93
N ILE A 74 -5.30 2.56 -4.30
CA ILE A 74 -6.06 1.35 -3.94
C ILE A 74 -6.70 1.57 -2.56
N GLY A 75 -8.03 1.61 -2.53
CA GLY A 75 -8.79 1.63 -1.27
C GLY A 75 -8.83 0.24 -0.62
N VAL A 76 -8.79 0.20 0.71
CA VAL A 76 -8.62 -1.02 1.52
C VAL A 76 -9.90 -1.79 1.82
N ILE A 77 -11.00 -1.51 1.12
CA ILE A 77 -12.27 -2.24 1.24
C ILE A 77 -12.85 -2.49 -0.15
N GLU A 78 -12.05 -3.08 -1.03
CA GLU A 78 -12.47 -3.45 -2.36
C GLU A 78 -12.45 -4.96 -2.54
N ASN A 79 -13.47 -5.48 -3.22
CA ASN A 79 -13.50 -6.87 -3.66
C ASN A 79 -12.86 -7.00 -5.03
N LEU A 80 -11.95 -7.96 -5.15
CA LEU A 80 -11.34 -8.34 -6.42
C LEU A 80 -11.98 -9.65 -6.89
N ASN A 81 -12.59 -9.64 -8.07
CA ASN A 81 -13.17 -10.85 -8.68
C ASN A 81 -12.09 -11.90 -8.96
N PRO A 82 -12.47 -13.19 -9.15
CA PRO A 82 -11.53 -14.25 -9.49
C PRO A 82 -10.64 -13.90 -10.67
N GLN A 83 -9.34 -14.16 -10.56
CA GLN A 83 -8.32 -13.95 -11.60
C GLN A 83 -8.12 -12.49 -12.05
N VAL A 84 -8.72 -11.52 -11.35
CA VAL A 84 -8.54 -10.09 -11.64
C VAL A 84 -7.29 -9.57 -10.94
N LYS A 85 -6.57 -8.67 -11.63
CA LYS A 85 -5.45 -7.90 -11.09
C LYS A 85 -5.85 -6.42 -11.01
N LYS A 86 -5.56 -5.76 -9.89
CA LYS A 86 -5.65 -4.31 -9.72
C LYS A 86 -4.25 -3.73 -9.53
N GLU A 87 -3.98 -2.61 -10.18
CA GLU A 87 -2.75 -1.82 -9.99
C GLU A 87 -3.09 -0.46 -9.43
N GLY A 88 -2.19 0.10 -8.64
CA GLY A 88 -2.39 1.43 -8.09
C GLY A 88 -1.33 1.84 -7.07
N PHE A 89 -1.69 2.83 -6.28
CA PHE A 89 -0.80 3.46 -5.32
C PHE A 89 -1.28 3.30 -3.88
N LEU A 90 -0.32 3.09 -2.99
CA LEU A 90 -0.48 3.29 -1.55
C LEU A 90 0.34 4.51 -1.15
N VAL A 91 -0.17 5.29 -0.20
CA VAL A 91 0.51 6.47 0.33
C VAL A 91 0.51 6.38 1.84
N PHE A 92 1.67 6.60 2.43
CA PHE A 92 1.86 6.68 3.88
C PHE A 92 2.51 8.03 4.21
N ASP A 93 2.24 8.56 5.38
CA ASP A 93 2.93 9.73 5.92
C ASP A 93 3.74 9.30 7.13
N VAL A 94 5.06 9.19 6.96
CA VAL A 94 5.94 8.50 7.91
C VAL A 94 7.30 9.19 8.01
N PRO A 95 8.02 9.02 9.14
CA PRO A 95 9.38 9.53 9.28
C PRO A 95 10.29 9.08 8.12
N PRO A 96 11.05 10.01 7.51
CA PRO A 96 12.02 9.64 6.48
C PRO A 96 13.20 8.88 7.10
N HIS A 97 14.01 8.23 6.26
CA HIS A 97 15.27 7.54 6.60
C HIS A 97 15.15 6.23 7.42
N ASN A 98 13.95 5.84 7.84
CA ASN A 98 13.71 4.51 8.41
C ASN A 98 13.65 3.42 7.31
N GLN A 99 14.06 2.20 7.66
CA GLN A 99 13.79 1.02 6.83
C GLN A 99 12.35 0.56 7.06
N TYR A 100 11.54 0.60 6.01
CA TYR A 100 10.15 0.15 6.02
C TYR A 100 9.97 -1.18 5.29
N PHE A 101 9.00 -1.94 5.76
CA PHE A 101 8.45 -3.13 5.11
C PHE A 101 6.96 -2.95 4.90
N LEU A 102 6.46 -3.28 3.71
CA LEU A 102 5.03 -3.36 3.48
C LEU A 102 4.53 -4.70 4.05
N LYS A 103 3.65 -4.63 5.04
CA LYS A 103 2.97 -5.78 5.64
C LYS A 103 1.74 -6.11 4.79
N VAL A 104 1.71 -7.31 4.23
CA VAL A 104 0.60 -7.85 3.42
C VAL A 104 0.10 -9.16 4.02
N SER A 105 -1.16 -9.51 3.76
CA SER A 105 -1.77 -10.76 4.23
C SER A 105 -2.20 -11.64 3.07
N GLY A 106 -2.14 -12.97 3.22
CA GLY A 106 -2.62 -13.93 2.20
C GLY A 106 -4.14 -13.86 1.89
N GLY A 107 -4.89 -13.01 2.60
CA GLY A 107 -6.30 -12.72 2.39
C GLY A 107 -6.96 -12.25 3.68
N TYR A 108 -8.13 -11.61 3.61
CA TYR A 108 -8.77 -11.01 4.79
C TYR A 108 -9.02 -12.01 5.94
N TRP A 109 -9.25 -13.27 5.61
CA TRP A 109 -9.47 -14.36 6.57
C TRP A 109 -8.21 -15.19 6.86
N SER A 110 -7.05 -14.78 6.36
CA SER A 110 -5.78 -15.48 6.56
C SER A 110 -4.97 -14.80 7.66
N SER A 111 -4.39 -15.61 8.55
CA SER A 111 -3.37 -15.16 9.50
C SER A 111 -1.97 -15.12 8.87
N GLU A 112 -1.80 -15.60 7.64
CA GLU A 112 -0.52 -15.57 6.93
C GLU A 112 -0.15 -14.11 6.58
N ILE A 113 1.01 -13.68 7.06
CA ILE A 113 1.57 -12.34 6.82
C ILE A 113 2.89 -12.49 6.07
N ALA A 114 3.14 -11.58 5.13
CA ALA A 114 4.45 -11.40 4.51
C ALA A 114 4.91 -9.94 4.66
N LEU A 115 6.23 -9.76 4.76
CA LEU A 115 6.88 -8.46 4.83
C LEU A 115 7.69 -8.24 3.54
N ILE A 116 7.33 -7.22 2.78
CA ILE A 116 8.03 -6.83 1.56
C ILE A 116 8.95 -5.65 1.88
N ARG A 117 10.26 -5.87 1.86
CA ARG A 117 11.24 -4.79 2.11
C ARG A 117 11.12 -3.71 1.04
N LEU A 118 11.00 -2.45 1.46
CA LEU A 118 10.94 -1.30 0.56
C LEU A 118 12.33 -0.68 0.39
N SER A 119 12.60 -0.13 -0.80
CA SER A 119 13.82 0.63 -1.10
C SER A 119 13.44 1.91 -1.85
N PRO A 120 12.86 2.92 -1.15
CA PRO A 120 12.29 4.07 -1.81
C PRO A 120 13.38 4.95 -2.43
N LYS A 121 13.16 5.38 -3.67
CA LYS A 121 14.02 6.37 -4.32
C LYS A 121 13.76 7.76 -3.74
N GLY A 122 14.83 8.55 -3.61
CA GLY A 122 14.80 9.94 -3.18
C GLY A 122 14.35 10.88 -4.28
#